data_AF-A0A431UWY2-F1
#
_entry.id   AF-A0A431UWY2-F1
#
_cell.length_a   1.000
_cell.length_b   1.000
_cell.length_c   1.000
_cell.angle_alpha   90.00
_cell.angle_beta   90.00
_cell.angle_gamma   90.00
#
_symmetry.space_group_name_H-M   'P 1'
#
loop_
_entity.id
_entity.type
_entity.pdbx_description
1 polymer ?
#
loop_
_entity_poly.entity_id
_entity_poly.type
_entity_poly.pdbx_seq_one_letter_code
_entity_poly.pdbx_strand_id
1 'polypeptide(L)'
;MRFKKSITTSIAAVLLASGATFTQAEDIAFTDVKESDWFYPSVQKLVQFNIINGYEDNSFKPKENINRAQAAAIIARALQLDLTSVTNPGFTDVSENYIHYRAIAKLTELGVFTKGEKFNPNENLTRAQMAKILVVAFNLNAAQLKSFEDVPADDWSYTYIGTLGGLNITTNDGQFNPKDPVGRAHLAAFIERIINLKRSDNTADIWDTWKGWGGEVNPETPAENPNTTPDKTDDKDKEDVVNYVELDDDEIEALIDKLDDAMDAIDEDMDALDKVIEDYKEILGDRKSDEDDYSRGEDKVEDAQDDLEDSISKAQSELNKIPNVKDNKVLDSKSKLEKLVKQAKEKVEDAKNVIVDIEDLKDDLIDYKEDLDKLVKEADAAIDKEDKDDMEDVYDELDELIKEAKEVFSKYEANPIKVIEDEADDFERSLDKAKDILEELSEELGNLEGDYKEDIEEMIDDLEESSRLLDEAVDDKDKEDIAYFQKRLQKLIDEAEDLYDDVDDLKSEKLEDDLEDLEKAIEDAEEVLDDSK
;
A
#
# COMPACT_ATOMS: atom_id res chain seq x y z
N MET A 1 31.86 -8.85 11.44
CA MET A 1 31.66 -7.55 10.78
C MET A 1 31.22 -6.50 11.78
N ARG A 2 31.63 -5.23 11.63
CA ARG A 2 30.99 -4.10 12.30
C ARG A 2 29.88 -3.61 11.37
N PHE A 3 28.66 -4.09 11.59
CA PHE A 3 27.47 -3.50 10.98
C PHE A 3 27.35 -2.06 11.48
N LYS A 4 27.72 -1.09 10.64
CA LYS A 4 27.28 0.29 10.82
C LYS A 4 25.84 0.31 10.34
N LYS A 5 24.91 0.47 11.28
CA LYS A 5 23.52 0.85 10.98
C LYS A 5 23.57 2.22 10.27
N SER A 6 23.41 2.21 8.95
CA SER A 6 22.86 3.36 8.25
C SER A 6 21.34 3.18 8.24
N ILE A 7 20.62 4.18 8.69
CA ILE A 7 19.16 4.24 8.66
C ILE A 7 18.88 5.17 7.48
N THR A 8 18.66 4.60 6.30
CA THR A 8 18.29 5.33 5.10
C THR A 8 16.88 4.93 4.71
N THR A 9 16.01 5.94 4.75
CA THR A 9 14.56 5.85 4.58
C THR A 9 14.23 5.56 3.12
N SER A 10 13.71 4.37 2.86
CA SER A 10 13.29 3.90 1.54
C SER A 10 11.88 4.35 1.16
N ILE A 11 11.71 4.86 -0.06
CA ILE A 11 10.41 5.07 -0.73
C ILE A 11 10.52 4.59 -2.17
N ALA A 12 10.00 3.40 -2.47
CA ALA A 12 10.00 2.82 -3.81
C ALA A 12 8.66 3.04 -4.53
N ALA A 13 8.45 4.15 -5.24
CA ALA A 13 7.26 4.32 -6.08
C ALA A 13 7.24 3.28 -7.23
N VAL A 14 6.59 2.13 -7.02
CA VAL A 14 6.38 1.10 -8.04
C VAL A 14 5.25 1.53 -8.98
N LEU A 15 5.60 2.16 -10.10
CA LEU A 15 4.74 2.34 -11.26
C LEU A 15 4.68 1.03 -12.07
N LEU A 16 3.86 0.08 -11.64
CA LEU A 16 3.48 -1.07 -12.49
C LEU A 16 2.43 -0.62 -13.52
N ALA A 17 2.90 -0.12 -14.67
CA ALA A 17 2.10 -0.04 -15.88
C ALA A 17 2.01 -1.42 -16.56
N SER A 18 1.32 -2.37 -15.92
CA SER A 18 0.88 -3.58 -16.61
C SER A 18 -0.40 -3.27 -17.37
N GLY A 19 -0.34 -3.33 -18.71
CA GLY A 19 -1.49 -3.21 -19.58
C GLY A 19 -2.50 -4.33 -19.33
N ALA A 20 -3.42 -4.12 -18.38
CA ALA A 20 -4.55 -5.01 -18.18
C ALA A 20 -5.50 -4.89 -19.37
N THR A 21 -5.63 -5.98 -20.13
CA THR A 21 -6.78 -6.16 -21.01
C THR A 21 -8.00 -6.37 -20.11
N PHE A 22 -8.95 -5.44 -20.14
CA PHE A 22 -10.21 -5.59 -19.42
C PHE A 22 -11.03 -6.71 -20.07
N THR A 23 -10.95 -7.90 -19.50
CA THR A 23 -11.96 -8.94 -19.70
C THR A 23 -13.26 -8.48 -19.04
N GLN A 24 -14.39 -8.81 -19.67
CA GLN A 24 -15.73 -8.44 -19.21
C GLN A 24 -15.93 -9.00 -17.79
N ALA A 25 -16.26 -8.13 -16.83
CA ALA A 25 -16.35 -8.46 -15.40
C ALA A 25 -17.36 -9.59 -15.15
N GLU A 26 -16.88 -10.72 -14.62
CA GLU A 26 -17.74 -11.67 -13.90
C GLU A 26 -18.18 -11.01 -12.58
N ASP A 27 -19.48 -11.08 -12.26
CA ASP A 27 -19.99 -10.63 -10.96
C ASP A 27 -19.29 -11.42 -9.84
N ILE A 28 -18.60 -10.72 -8.94
CA ILE A 28 -17.90 -11.36 -7.83
C ILE A 28 -18.96 -11.83 -6.83
N ALA A 29 -19.19 -13.14 -6.77
CA ALA A 29 -20.25 -13.72 -5.94
C ALA A 29 -19.70 -14.14 -4.57
N PHE A 30 -20.12 -13.45 -3.50
CA PHE A 30 -19.90 -13.91 -2.13
C PHE A 30 -21.06 -14.77 -1.64
N THR A 31 -20.75 -15.77 -0.82
CA THR A 31 -21.75 -16.69 -0.25
C THR A 31 -22.79 -16.01 0.65
N ASP A 32 -22.47 -14.83 1.19
CA ASP A 32 -23.24 -14.09 2.18
C ASP A 32 -23.67 -12.67 1.72
N VAL A 33 -23.57 -12.38 0.42
CA VAL A 33 -24.01 -11.12 -0.20
C VAL A 33 -24.98 -11.42 -1.35
N LYS A 34 -26.25 -11.03 -1.20
CA LYS A 34 -27.30 -11.27 -2.19
C LYS A 34 -27.65 -9.98 -2.92
N GLU A 35 -28.05 -10.06 -4.18
CA GLU A 35 -28.52 -8.91 -4.97
C GLU A 35 -29.60 -8.07 -4.28
N SER A 36 -30.43 -8.70 -3.44
CA SER A 36 -31.48 -8.03 -2.67
C SER A 36 -30.98 -7.28 -1.44
N ASP A 37 -29.71 -7.43 -1.05
CA ASP A 37 -29.16 -6.78 0.13
C ASP A 37 -28.90 -5.30 -0.15
N TRP A 38 -29.22 -4.43 0.81
CA TRP A 38 -29.10 -2.98 0.64
C TRP A 38 -27.66 -2.51 0.37
N PHE A 39 -26.67 -3.28 0.80
CA PHE A 39 -25.24 -3.01 0.60
C PHE A 39 -24.68 -3.67 -0.67
N TYR A 40 -25.45 -4.50 -1.37
CA TYR A 40 -24.97 -5.24 -2.53
C TYR A 40 -24.32 -4.32 -3.59
N PRO A 41 -24.93 -3.18 -4.00
CA PRO A 41 -24.32 -2.32 -5.01
C PRO A 41 -22.98 -1.75 -4.57
N SER A 42 -22.88 -1.30 -3.32
CA SER A 42 -21.64 -0.73 -2.77
C SER A 42 -20.54 -1.79 -2.65
N VAL A 43 -20.89 -3.02 -2.23
CA VAL A 43 -19.93 -4.14 -2.14
C VAL A 43 -19.41 -4.54 -3.51
N GLN A 44 -20.30 -4.80 -4.48
CA GLN A 44 -19.91 -5.13 -5.85
C GLN A 44 -18.96 -4.08 -6.44
N LYS A 45 -19.32 -2.79 -6.27
CA LYS A 45 -18.53 -1.68 -6.79
C LYS A 45 -17.16 -1.61 -6.13
N LEU A 46 -17.07 -1.64 -4.81
CA LEU A 46 -15.77 -1.52 -4.12
C LEU A 46 -14.85 -2.73 -4.38
N VAL A 47 -15.40 -3.92 -4.58
CA VAL A 47 -14.60 -5.11 -4.90
C VAL A 47 -14.10 -5.05 -6.35
N GLN A 48 -14.96 -4.61 -7.29
CA GLN A 48 -14.57 -4.39 -8.69
C GLN A 48 -13.36 -3.44 -8.81
N PHE A 49 -13.26 -2.44 -7.92
CA PHE A 49 -12.16 -1.47 -7.90
C PHE A 49 -11.05 -1.83 -6.91
N ASN A 50 -11.03 -3.07 -6.38
CA ASN A 50 -10.03 -3.58 -5.44
C ASN A 50 -9.84 -2.71 -4.18
N ILE A 51 -10.90 -2.05 -3.73
CA ILE A 51 -10.91 -1.23 -2.52
C ILE A 51 -11.16 -2.11 -1.29
N ILE A 52 -12.06 -3.08 -1.44
CA ILE A 52 -12.42 -4.03 -0.40
C ILE A 52 -12.50 -5.44 -0.98
N ASN A 53 -11.93 -6.42 -0.29
CA ASN A 53 -11.90 -7.82 -0.73
C ASN A 53 -12.78 -8.71 0.14
N GLY A 54 -13.11 -9.91 -0.34
CA GLY A 54 -13.68 -10.96 0.51
C GLY A 54 -12.63 -11.62 1.40
N TYR A 55 -13.05 -12.66 2.09
CA TYR A 55 -12.19 -13.60 2.80
C TYR A 55 -11.93 -14.83 1.92
N GLU A 56 -10.90 -15.61 2.26
CA GLU A 56 -10.51 -16.83 1.53
C GLU A 56 -11.63 -17.88 1.44
N ASP A 57 -12.57 -17.84 2.39
CA ASP A 57 -13.77 -18.71 2.43
C ASP A 57 -14.90 -18.26 1.47
N ASN A 58 -14.62 -17.33 0.54
CA ASN A 58 -15.59 -16.71 -0.37
C ASN A 58 -16.76 -15.99 0.32
N SER A 59 -16.58 -15.52 1.55
CA SER A 59 -17.52 -14.63 2.23
C SER A 59 -17.06 -13.17 2.23
N PHE A 60 -17.98 -12.24 2.44
CA PHE A 60 -17.69 -10.81 2.64
C PHE A 60 -17.84 -10.38 4.11
N LYS A 61 -18.62 -11.11 4.90
CA LYS A 61 -18.94 -10.86 6.32
C LYS A 61 -19.52 -9.46 6.55
N PRO A 62 -20.65 -9.09 5.90
CA PRO A 62 -21.18 -7.73 5.89
C PRO A 62 -21.56 -7.18 7.28
N LYS A 63 -21.89 -8.07 8.22
CA LYS A 63 -22.29 -7.73 9.60
C LYS A 63 -21.14 -7.80 10.60
N GLU A 64 -19.97 -8.28 10.20
CA GLU A 64 -18.80 -8.30 11.07
C GLU A 64 -18.33 -6.87 11.31
N ASN A 65 -18.00 -6.57 12.57
CA ASN A 65 -17.50 -5.26 12.94
C ASN A 65 -16.10 -5.08 12.38
N ILE A 66 -15.83 -3.90 11.83
CA ILE A 66 -14.52 -3.62 11.27
C ILE A 66 -13.56 -3.16 12.35
N ASN A 67 -12.38 -3.76 12.37
CA ASN A 67 -11.30 -3.31 13.22
C ASN A 67 -10.54 -2.13 12.60
N ARG A 68 -9.75 -1.45 13.44
CA ARG A 68 -9.00 -0.23 13.06
C ARG A 68 -8.01 -0.49 11.92
N ALA A 69 -7.33 -1.62 11.91
CA ALA A 69 -6.35 -1.96 10.88
C ALA A 69 -7.01 -2.25 9.52
N GLN A 70 -8.10 -3.01 9.51
CA GLN A 70 -8.89 -3.30 8.31
C GLN A 70 -9.45 -2.01 7.70
N ALA A 71 -9.96 -1.10 8.53
CA ALA A 71 -10.44 0.19 8.07
C ALA A 71 -9.31 1.03 7.46
N ALA A 72 -8.13 1.07 8.08
CA ALA A 72 -6.96 1.75 7.53
C ALA A 72 -6.60 1.21 6.13
N ALA A 73 -6.54 -0.11 5.97
CA ALA A 73 -6.24 -0.73 4.68
C ALA A 73 -7.27 -0.38 3.60
N ILE A 74 -8.57 -0.44 3.92
CA ILE A 74 -9.65 -0.12 2.97
C ILE A 74 -9.60 1.36 2.56
N ILE A 75 -9.40 2.26 3.52
CA ILE A 75 -9.36 3.71 3.26
C ILE A 75 -8.12 4.07 2.43
N ALA A 76 -6.95 3.48 2.74
CA ALA A 76 -5.75 3.70 1.95
C ALA A 76 -5.93 3.29 0.49
N ARG A 77 -6.58 2.14 0.23
CA ARG A 77 -6.93 1.71 -1.14
C ARG A 77 -7.96 2.63 -1.80
N ALA A 78 -8.99 3.06 -1.07
CA ALA A 78 -10.01 3.97 -1.58
C ALA A 78 -9.41 5.32 -2.02
N LEU A 79 -8.35 5.78 -1.35
CA LEU A 79 -7.62 7.00 -1.65
C LEU A 79 -6.45 6.79 -2.62
N GLN A 80 -6.20 5.56 -3.09
CA GLN A 80 -5.02 5.20 -3.87
C GLN A 80 -3.71 5.75 -3.28
N LEU A 81 -3.58 5.69 -1.95
CA LEU A 81 -2.39 6.22 -1.29
C LEU A 81 -1.16 5.42 -1.73
N ASP A 82 -0.08 6.15 -1.99
CA ASP A 82 1.22 5.54 -2.07
C ASP A 82 1.64 5.04 -0.68
N LEU A 83 1.82 3.72 -0.58
CA LEU A 83 2.22 3.00 0.63
C LEU A 83 3.66 2.52 0.54
N THR A 84 4.39 2.90 -0.50
CA THR A 84 5.76 2.50 -0.74
C THR A 84 6.70 3.13 0.28
N SER A 85 6.32 4.30 0.80
CA SER A 85 6.89 4.89 2.01
C SER A 85 5.88 5.46 2.96
N VAL A 86 6.24 5.27 4.21
CA VAL A 86 5.46 5.66 5.36
C VAL A 86 6.40 6.10 6.47
N THR A 87 6.06 7.19 7.14
CA THR A 87 6.76 7.57 8.37
C THR A 87 6.39 6.60 9.49
N ASN A 88 7.37 5.98 10.17
CA ASN A 88 7.09 5.11 11.31
C ASN A 88 6.31 5.90 12.39
N PRO A 89 5.06 5.51 12.70
CA PRO A 89 4.21 6.25 13.62
C PRO A 89 4.58 6.05 15.09
N GLY A 90 5.44 5.07 15.41
CA GLY A 90 5.94 4.78 16.76
C GLY A 90 4.98 3.98 17.64
N PHE A 91 4.01 3.28 17.04
CA PHE A 91 3.08 2.44 17.78
C PHE A 91 3.77 1.18 18.32
N THR A 92 3.64 0.92 19.62
CA THR A 92 4.26 -0.22 20.31
C THR A 92 3.57 -1.57 20.05
N ASP A 93 2.37 -1.54 19.48
CA ASP A 93 1.50 -2.70 19.26
C ASP A 93 1.20 -2.97 17.78
N VAL A 94 1.98 -2.37 16.87
CA VAL A 94 1.94 -2.63 15.43
C VAL A 94 3.36 -2.89 14.96
N SER A 95 3.65 -4.14 14.58
CA SER A 95 4.93 -4.51 13.96
C SER A 95 5.04 -3.90 12.56
N GLU A 96 6.26 -3.55 12.12
CA GLU A 96 6.52 -3.08 10.75
C GLU A 96 6.18 -4.16 9.70
N ASN A 97 6.31 -5.43 10.07
CA ASN A 97 5.95 -6.58 9.23
C ASN A 97 4.44 -6.89 9.24
N TYR A 98 3.63 -6.13 9.98
CA TYR A 98 2.20 -6.35 9.99
C TYR A 98 1.60 -5.94 8.63
N ILE A 99 0.75 -6.78 8.05
CA ILE A 99 0.18 -6.57 6.70
C ILE A 99 -0.55 -5.24 6.51
N HIS A 100 -1.02 -4.59 7.57
CA HIS A 100 -1.67 -3.28 7.51
C HIS A 100 -0.79 -2.14 8.01
N TYR A 101 0.47 -2.40 8.38
CA TYR A 101 1.39 -1.41 8.94
C TYR A 101 1.51 -0.18 8.04
N ARG A 102 1.81 -0.37 6.75
CA ARG A 102 1.99 0.75 5.80
C ARG A 102 0.74 1.62 5.69
N ALA A 103 -0.45 1.02 5.58
CA ALA A 103 -1.70 1.79 5.57
C ALA A 103 -1.93 2.56 6.88
N ILE A 104 -1.64 1.94 8.03
CA ILE A 104 -1.74 2.56 9.35
C ILE A 104 -0.78 3.74 9.48
N ALA A 105 0.47 3.56 9.09
CA ALA A 105 1.53 4.55 9.15
C ALA A 105 1.20 5.75 8.24
N LYS A 106 0.84 5.52 6.97
CA LYS A 106 0.51 6.60 6.02
C LYS A 106 -0.71 7.41 6.46
N LEU A 107 -1.78 6.75 6.91
CA LEU A 107 -2.96 7.46 7.40
C LEU A 107 -2.71 8.16 8.76
N THR A 108 -1.70 7.74 9.52
CA THR A 108 -1.27 8.48 10.73
C THR A 108 -0.47 9.72 10.35
N GLU A 109 0.41 9.63 9.35
CA GLU A 109 1.17 10.74 8.77
C GLU A 109 0.24 11.82 8.21
N LEU A 110 -0.80 11.41 7.48
CA LEU A 110 -1.83 12.31 6.95
C LEU A 110 -2.80 12.86 8.04
N GLY A 111 -2.59 12.51 9.31
CA GLY A 111 -3.40 12.99 10.44
C GLY A 111 -4.81 12.37 10.54
N VAL A 112 -5.13 11.37 9.72
CA VAL A 112 -6.42 10.64 9.77
C VAL A 112 -6.51 9.84 11.07
N PHE A 113 -5.45 9.08 11.38
CA PHE A 113 -5.28 8.45 12.68
C PHE A 113 -4.41 9.33 13.58
N THR A 114 -4.77 9.39 14.86
CA THR A 114 -4.02 10.16 15.84
C THR A 114 -2.80 9.36 16.31
N LYS A 115 -1.62 10.00 16.29
CA LYS A 115 -0.39 9.45 16.86
C LYS A 115 -0.54 9.25 18.37
N GLY A 116 -0.03 8.13 18.88
CA GLY A 116 -0.08 7.74 20.30
C GLY A 116 0.88 6.58 20.57
N GLU A 117 0.91 6.08 21.80
CA GLU A 117 1.78 4.94 22.18
C GLU A 117 1.33 3.61 21.55
N LYS A 118 0.02 3.46 21.34
CA LYS A 118 -0.61 2.26 20.77
C LYS A 118 -1.64 2.64 19.72
N PHE A 119 -1.73 1.84 18.66
CA PHE A 119 -2.74 1.96 17.62
C PHE A 119 -4.01 1.18 17.94
N ASN A 120 -3.91 0.06 18.66
CA ASN A 120 -4.94 -0.94 18.92
C ASN A 120 -5.54 -1.52 17.60
N PRO A 121 -4.74 -2.22 16.77
CA PRO A 121 -5.15 -2.63 15.42
C PRO A 121 -6.40 -3.52 15.38
N ASN A 122 -6.58 -4.36 16.41
CA ASN A 122 -7.68 -5.33 16.51
C ASN A 122 -8.93 -4.76 17.20
N GLU A 123 -8.90 -3.52 17.68
CA GLU A 123 -10.08 -2.90 18.30
C GLU A 123 -11.08 -2.47 17.22
N ASN A 124 -12.37 -2.72 17.47
CA ASN A 124 -13.44 -2.35 16.55
C ASN A 124 -13.65 -0.83 16.53
N LEU A 125 -13.85 -0.26 15.35
CA LEU A 125 -14.22 1.15 15.22
C LEU A 125 -15.65 1.40 15.69
N THR A 126 -15.81 2.44 16.51
CA THR A 126 -17.15 3.01 16.73
C THR A 126 -17.57 3.84 15.53
N ARG A 127 -18.88 4.04 15.36
CA ARG A 127 -19.43 4.88 14.30
C ARG A 127 -18.93 6.33 14.36
N ALA A 128 -18.70 6.87 15.55
CA ALA A 128 -18.10 8.19 15.72
C ALA A 128 -16.63 8.24 15.26
N GLN A 129 -15.84 7.21 15.59
CA GLN A 129 -14.45 7.12 15.12
C GLN A 129 -14.38 6.98 13.61
N MET A 130 -15.23 6.13 13.01
CA MET A 130 -15.36 6.05 11.56
C MET A 130 -15.72 7.41 10.94
N ALA A 131 -16.66 8.16 11.55
CA ALA A 131 -17.07 9.46 11.03
C ALA A 131 -15.89 10.44 10.96
N LYS A 132 -15.12 10.56 12.06
CA LYS A 132 -13.88 11.35 12.06
C LYS A 132 -12.93 10.91 10.96
N ILE A 133 -12.65 9.60 10.91
CA ILE A 133 -11.70 9.04 9.96
C ILE A 133 -12.09 9.37 8.53
N LEU A 134 -13.35 9.16 8.12
CA LEU A 134 -13.81 9.44 6.77
C LEU A 134 -13.81 10.95 6.44
N VAL A 135 -14.23 11.80 7.38
CA VAL A 135 -14.24 13.24 7.17
C VAL A 135 -12.82 13.78 6.96
N VAL A 136 -11.87 13.33 7.77
CA VAL A 136 -10.47 13.77 7.65
C VAL A 136 -9.82 13.17 6.39
N ALA A 137 -9.97 11.86 6.17
CA ALA A 137 -9.31 11.16 5.07
C ALA A 137 -9.74 11.65 3.69
N PHE A 138 -11.01 11.97 3.50
CA PHE A 138 -11.56 12.45 2.22
C PHE A 138 -11.71 13.97 2.15
N ASN A 139 -11.18 14.69 3.15
CA ASN A 139 -11.30 16.15 3.29
C ASN A 139 -12.73 16.63 3.03
N LEU A 140 -13.68 16.12 3.83
CA LEU A 140 -15.10 16.40 3.66
C LEU A 140 -15.49 17.68 4.39
N ASN A 141 -16.18 18.56 3.66
CA ASN A 141 -16.74 19.78 4.21
C ASN A 141 -18.23 19.87 3.86
N ALA A 142 -19.08 20.09 4.85
CA ALA A 142 -20.52 20.26 4.65
C ALA A 142 -20.88 21.72 4.88
N ALA A 143 -21.62 22.31 3.92
CA ALA A 143 -22.14 23.67 4.09
C ALA A 143 -23.04 23.81 5.32
N GLN A 144 -23.72 22.73 5.73
CA GLN A 144 -24.54 22.64 6.93
C GLN A 144 -24.33 21.28 7.61
N LEU A 145 -24.23 21.27 8.94
CA LEU A 145 -24.15 20.05 9.72
C LEU A 145 -25.56 19.51 10.00
N LYS A 146 -25.78 18.20 9.85
CA LYS A 146 -27.02 17.56 10.30
C LYS A 146 -26.90 17.18 11.78
N SER A 147 -27.79 17.67 12.63
CA SER A 147 -27.85 17.26 14.04
C SER A 147 -28.51 15.89 14.21
N PHE A 148 -28.05 15.14 15.22
CA PHE A 148 -28.63 13.86 15.64
C PHE A 148 -28.99 13.92 17.13
N GLU A 149 -30.09 13.27 17.53
CA GLU A 149 -30.65 13.36 18.89
C GLU A 149 -29.68 12.86 19.99
N ASP A 150 -28.80 11.94 19.63
CA ASP A 150 -27.84 11.27 20.50
C ASP A 150 -26.40 11.76 20.32
N VAL A 151 -26.20 12.87 19.60
CA VAL A 151 -24.90 13.51 19.41
C VAL A 151 -24.99 14.97 19.86
N PRO A 152 -24.68 15.24 21.15
CA PRO A 152 -24.66 16.60 21.69
C PRO A 152 -23.69 17.52 20.93
N ALA A 153 -24.02 18.82 20.85
CA ALA A 153 -23.20 19.81 20.14
C ALA A 153 -21.78 20.00 20.72
N ASP A 154 -21.58 19.63 21.99
CA ASP A 154 -20.30 19.65 22.69
C ASP A 154 -19.54 18.31 22.64
N ASP A 155 -20.08 17.29 21.98
CA ASP A 155 -19.39 16.01 21.76
C ASP A 155 -18.27 16.18 20.73
N TRP A 156 -17.12 15.53 20.97
CA TRP A 156 -15.95 15.58 20.09
C TRP A 156 -16.25 15.11 18.65
N SER A 157 -17.27 14.28 18.48
CA SER A 157 -17.68 13.71 17.20
C SER A 157 -18.77 14.51 16.48
N TYR A 158 -19.32 15.56 17.12
CA TYR A 158 -20.45 16.33 16.60
C TYR A 158 -20.22 16.86 15.20
N THR A 159 -19.07 17.51 14.96
CA THR A 159 -18.75 18.10 13.66
C THR A 159 -18.57 17.04 12.59
N TYR A 160 -17.84 15.95 12.89
CA TYR A 160 -17.60 14.88 11.94
C TYR A 160 -18.89 14.14 11.55
N ILE A 161 -19.71 13.77 12.54
CA ILE A 161 -20.99 13.10 12.31
C ILE A 161 -21.94 14.04 11.57
N GLY A 162 -21.98 15.30 11.98
CA GLY A 162 -22.79 16.33 11.34
C GLY A 162 -22.43 16.55 9.89
N THR A 163 -21.13 16.52 9.54
CA THR A 163 -20.64 16.62 8.16
C THR A 163 -21.14 15.45 7.33
N LEU A 164 -21.01 14.21 7.83
CA LEU A 164 -21.51 13.04 7.10
C LEU A 164 -23.03 13.10 6.87
N GLY A 165 -23.79 13.62 7.85
CA GLY A 165 -25.22 13.78 7.70
C GLY A 165 -25.60 14.92 6.75
N GLY A 166 -24.88 16.05 6.79
CA GLY A 166 -25.09 17.18 5.91
C GLY A 166 -24.79 16.89 4.44
N LEU A 167 -23.85 15.98 4.19
CA LEU A 167 -23.50 15.48 2.85
C LEU A 167 -24.31 14.26 2.41
N ASN A 168 -25.32 13.84 3.19
CA ASN A 168 -26.12 12.64 2.93
C ASN A 168 -25.30 11.33 2.77
N ILE A 169 -24.11 11.26 3.37
CA ILE A 169 -23.28 10.05 3.39
C ILE A 169 -23.88 9.03 4.36
N THR A 170 -24.34 9.50 5.53
CA THR A 170 -25.18 8.69 6.42
C THR A 170 -26.66 8.93 6.11
N THR A 171 -27.42 7.84 6.00
CA THR A 171 -28.86 7.86 5.69
C THR A 171 -29.73 7.71 6.93
N ASN A 172 -29.15 7.72 8.14
CA ASN A 172 -29.91 7.67 9.37
C ASN A 172 -30.64 8.99 9.63
N ASP A 173 -31.86 8.88 10.16
CA ASP A 173 -32.65 9.97 10.72
C ASP A 173 -32.85 9.75 12.23
N GLY A 174 -32.84 10.84 13.01
CA GLY A 174 -32.98 10.79 14.47
C GLY A 174 -31.66 10.46 15.18
N GLN A 175 -31.32 9.18 15.33
CA GLN A 175 -30.15 8.72 16.09
C GLN A 175 -29.00 8.26 15.18
N PHE A 176 -27.78 8.69 15.50
CA PHE A 176 -26.57 8.26 14.81
C PHE A 176 -25.94 6.99 15.40
N ASN A 177 -26.13 6.73 16.69
CA ASN A 177 -25.51 5.70 17.52
C ASN A 177 -23.97 5.78 17.53
N PRO A 178 -23.37 6.88 18.03
CA PRO A 178 -21.93 7.15 17.90
C PRO A 178 -21.02 6.12 18.59
N LYS A 179 -21.52 5.41 19.60
CA LYS A 179 -20.76 4.44 20.41
C LYS A 179 -20.84 3.01 19.89
N ASP A 180 -21.77 2.72 18.98
CA ASP A 180 -21.92 1.38 18.45
C ASP A 180 -20.77 1.06 17.48
N PRO A 181 -20.32 -0.21 17.43
CA PRO A 181 -19.34 -0.62 16.44
C PRO A 181 -19.95 -0.55 15.03
N VAL A 182 -19.09 -0.34 14.02
CA VAL A 182 -19.54 -0.28 12.63
C VAL A 182 -19.26 -1.58 11.89
N GLY A 183 -20.30 -2.11 11.24
CA GLY A 183 -20.20 -3.28 10.39
C GLY A 183 -19.54 -2.97 9.04
N ARG A 184 -18.85 -3.96 8.47
CA ARG A 184 -18.11 -3.85 7.22
C ARG A 184 -18.94 -3.34 6.03
N ALA A 185 -20.20 -3.77 5.90
CA ALA A 185 -21.11 -3.28 4.86
C ALA A 185 -21.46 -1.79 5.00
N HIS A 186 -21.49 -1.26 6.22
CA HIS A 186 -21.74 0.17 6.43
C HIS A 186 -20.53 1.01 6.01
N LEU A 187 -19.31 0.57 6.32
CA LEU A 187 -18.12 1.26 5.83
C LEU A 187 -18.10 1.29 4.29
N ALA A 188 -18.42 0.16 3.65
CA ALA A 188 -18.49 0.05 2.19
C ALA A 188 -19.48 1.06 1.58
N ALA A 189 -20.70 1.12 2.11
CA ALA A 189 -21.71 2.07 1.63
C ALA A 189 -21.32 3.55 1.86
N PHE A 190 -20.61 3.85 2.94
CA PHE A 190 -20.14 5.22 3.20
C PHE A 190 -19.06 5.63 2.20
N ILE A 191 -18.08 4.77 1.94
CA ILE A 191 -17.00 5.04 0.98
C ILE A 191 -17.58 5.22 -0.43
N GLU A 192 -18.50 4.35 -0.85
CA GLU A 192 -19.13 4.47 -2.16
C GLU A 192 -19.90 5.79 -2.33
N ARG A 193 -20.67 6.21 -1.32
CA ARG A 193 -21.34 7.53 -1.34
C ARG A 193 -20.36 8.70 -1.34
N ILE A 194 -19.26 8.61 -0.62
CA ILE A 194 -18.22 9.65 -0.60
C ILE A 194 -17.61 9.79 -2.00
N ILE A 195 -17.25 8.68 -2.64
CA ILE A 195 -16.66 8.69 -3.98
C ILE A 195 -17.66 9.26 -5.00
N ASN A 196 -18.93 8.84 -4.94
CA ASN A 196 -19.97 9.40 -5.80
C ASN A 196 -20.18 10.90 -5.58
N LEU A 197 -20.16 11.35 -4.31
CA LEU A 197 -20.28 12.76 -3.95
C LEU A 197 -19.12 13.57 -4.56
N LYS A 198 -17.88 13.13 -4.35
CA LYS A 198 -16.67 13.78 -4.86
C LYS A 198 -16.67 13.90 -6.38
N ARG A 199 -16.98 12.81 -7.07
CA ARG A 199 -17.12 12.81 -8.54
C ARG A 199 -18.24 13.72 -9.07
N SER A 200 -19.22 14.07 -8.22
CA SER A 200 -20.35 14.93 -8.59
C SER A 200 -20.19 16.40 -8.22
N ASP A 201 -19.10 16.77 -7.53
CA ASP A 201 -18.90 18.13 -7.03
C ASP A 201 -18.24 19.07 -8.07
N ASN A 202 -18.03 18.59 -9.31
CA ASN A 202 -17.35 19.27 -10.42
C ASN A 202 -15.89 19.67 -10.11
N THR A 203 -15.28 19.12 -9.07
CA THR A 203 -13.84 19.18 -8.82
C THR A 203 -13.17 17.96 -9.43
N ALA A 204 -11.98 18.14 -9.99
CA ALA A 204 -11.18 17.02 -10.46
C ALA A 204 -10.62 16.26 -9.25
N ASP A 205 -10.97 14.98 -9.15
CA ASP A 205 -10.49 14.06 -8.12
C ASP A 205 -9.84 12.81 -8.73
N ILE A 206 -9.04 12.10 -7.93
CA ILE A 206 -8.40 10.82 -8.34
C ILE A 206 -9.43 9.81 -8.85
N TRP A 207 -10.64 9.84 -8.31
CA TRP A 207 -11.72 8.93 -8.65
C TRP A 207 -12.26 9.16 -10.05
N ASP A 208 -12.11 10.35 -10.65
CA ASP A 208 -12.62 10.63 -12.00
C ASP A 208 -11.92 9.80 -13.07
N THR A 209 -10.69 9.37 -12.78
CA THR A 209 -9.90 8.48 -13.65
C THR A 209 -10.46 7.05 -13.72
N TRP A 210 -11.33 6.68 -12.78
CA TRP A 210 -11.90 5.33 -12.68
C TRP A 210 -12.99 5.10 -13.70
N LYS A 211 -12.60 4.55 -14.86
CA LYS A 211 -13.51 4.12 -15.93
C LYS A 211 -14.40 2.98 -15.44
N GLY A 212 -15.70 3.06 -15.73
CA GLY A 212 -16.67 2.01 -15.35
C GLY A 212 -17.28 2.13 -13.95
N TRP A 213 -16.90 3.14 -13.15
CA TRP A 213 -17.50 3.38 -11.83
C TRP A 213 -19.00 3.77 -11.94
N GLY A 214 -19.36 4.62 -12.89
CA GLY A 214 -20.75 5.09 -13.08
C GLY A 214 -21.19 6.13 -12.02
N GLY A 215 -22.09 7.04 -12.39
CA GLY A 215 -22.28 8.33 -11.71
C GLY A 215 -21.59 9.42 -12.52
N GLU A 216 -22.35 10.39 -13.03
CA GLU A 216 -21.93 11.28 -14.12
C GLU A 216 -20.61 12.01 -13.83
N VAL A 217 -19.76 12.02 -14.87
CA VAL A 217 -18.57 12.87 -15.05
C VAL A 217 -18.95 14.05 -15.94
N ASN A 218 -18.43 15.24 -15.66
CA ASN A 218 -18.05 16.14 -16.75
C ASN A 218 -16.85 17.07 -16.40
N PRO A 219 -15.60 16.69 -16.74
CA PRO A 219 -14.52 17.64 -16.90
C PRO A 219 -14.37 18.02 -18.39
N GLU A 220 -15.18 18.96 -18.87
CA GLU A 220 -14.87 19.76 -20.07
C GLU A 220 -15.31 21.23 -19.85
N THR A 221 -14.41 22.19 -20.02
CA THR A 221 -14.73 23.63 -20.19
C THR A 221 -14.21 24.10 -21.57
N PRO A 222 -14.71 25.17 -22.24
CA PRO A 222 -15.82 26.10 -21.93
C PRO A 222 -16.85 26.33 -23.08
N ALA A 223 -18.11 26.69 -22.75
CA ALA A 223 -18.98 27.45 -23.65
C ALA A 223 -20.07 28.26 -22.89
N GLU A 224 -20.27 29.52 -23.31
CA GLU A 224 -21.19 30.52 -22.75
C GLU A 224 -22.70 30.17 -22.90
N ASN A 225 -23.47 30.36 -21.80
CA ASN A 225 -24.81 31.00 -21.62
C ASN A 225 -26.03 30.63 -22.54
N PRO A 226 -27.33 30.93 -22.22
CA PRO A 226 -28.09 31.15 -20.98
C PRO A 226 -29.32 30.21 -20.84
N ASN A 227 -30.05 30.36 -19.72
CA ASN A 227 -31.41 29.86 -19.39
C ASN A 227 -31.52 28.44 -18.79
N THR A 228 -31.84 28.39 -17.49
CA THR A 228 -33.21 28.05 -17.02
C THR A 228 -33.45 28.58 -15.60
N THR A 229 -34.59 29.22 -15.40
CA THR A 229 -35.12 29.73 -14.12
C THR A 229 -35.72 28.58 -13.27
N PRO A 230 -35.81 28.73 -11.94
CA PRO A 230 -36.03 27.63 -11.00
C PRO A 230 -37.52 27.36 -10.75
N ASP A 231 -37.88 26.09 -10.60
CA ASP A 231 -39.21 25.70 -10.11
C ASP A 231 -39.22 25.61 -8.58
N LYS A 232 -40.23 26.25 -8.00
CA LYS A 232 -40.49 26.33 -6.57
C LYS A 232 -41.53 25.28 -6.22
N THR A 233 -41.25 24.46 -5.23
CA THR A 233 -42.31 23.97 -4.34
C THR A 233 -41.83 23.99 -2.90
N ASP A 234 -42.66 24.65 -2.10
CA ASP A 234 -42.52 24.94 -0.68
C ASP A 234 -42.35 23.69 0.19
N ASP A 235 -41.41 23.73 1.14
CA ASP A 235 -41.67 23.18 2.47
C ASP A 235 -41.18 24.16 3.53
N LYS A 236 -42.07 24.50 4.46
CA LYS A 236 -41.91 25.57 5.42
C LYS A 236 -41.55 25.00 6.79
N ASP A 237 -40.58 25.69 7.40
CA ASP A 237 -40.42 25.91 8.83
C ASP A 237 -39.70 24.83 9.66
N LYS A 238 -38.37 24.79 9.52
CA LYS A 238 -37.41 24.89 10.64
C LYS A 238 -36.14 25.61 10.15
N GLU A 239 -36.12 26.94 10.21
CA GLU A 239 -34.90 27.74 9.92
C GLU A 239 -33.94 27.66 11.12
N ASP A 240 -32.82 26.98 10.92
CA ASP A 240 -31.61 27.12 11.73
C ASP A 240 -31.01 28.51 11.46
N VAL A 241 -30.90 29.35 12.48
CA VAL A 241 -30.29 30.69 12.34
C VAL A 241 -28.77 30.53 12.35
N VAL A 242 -28.20 30.23 11.19
CA VAL A 242 -26.77 30.41 10.94
C VAL A 242 -26.49 31.91 11.02
N ASN A 243 -25.67 32.33 11.98
CA ASN A 243 -25.31 33.73 12.13
C ASN A 243 -24.26 34.09 11.07
N TYR A 244 -24.73 34.54 9.93
CA TYR A 244 -23.89 35.07 8.87
C TYR A 244 -23.50 36.51 9.21
N VAL A 245 -22.24 36.83 8.97
CA VAL A 245 -21.79 38.22 9.03
C VAL A 245 -22.29 38.90 7.75
N GLU A 246 -23.19 39.86 7.90
CA GLU A 246 -23.51 40.80 6.81
C GLU A 246 -22.34 41.76 6.68
N LEU A 247 -21.68 41.69 5.52
CA LEU A 247 -20.59 42.60 5.15
C LEU A 247 -21.14 43.64 4.19
N ASP A 248 -20.62 44.87 4.27
CA ASP A 248 -20.85 45.86 3.23
C ASP A 248 -19.96 45.62 2.00
N ASP A 249 -20.27 46.33 0.91
CA ASP A 249 -19.56 46.15 -0.37
C ASP A 249 -18.05 46.44 -0.24
N ASP A 250 -17.67 47.41 0.62
CA ASP A 250 -16.26 47.80 0.84
C ASP A 250 -15.52 46.69 1.63
N GLU A 251 -16.18 46.07 2.61
CA GLU A 251 -15.65 44.93 3.38
C GLU A 251 -15.51 43.67 2.52
N ILE A 252 -16.45 43.43 1.61
CA ILE A 252 -16.39 42.33 0.64
C ILE A 252 -15.21 42.51 -0.33
N GLU A 253 -15.07 43.71 -0.91
CA GLU A 253 -13.97 44.03 -1.83
C GLU A 253 -12.61 43.89 -1.13
N ALA A 254 -12.49 44.41 0.10
CA ALA A 254 -11.25 44.30 0.87
C ALA A 254 -10.89 42.85 1.28
N LEU A 255 -11.87 41.94 1.39
CA LEU A 255 -11.60 40.52 1.60
C LEU A 255 -11.15 39.84 0.30
N ILE A 256 -11.82 40.13 -0.81
CA ILE A 256 -11.47 39.58 -2.13
C ILE A 256 -10.05 40.01 -2.50
N ASP A 257 -9.72 41.30 -2.38
CA ASP A 257 -8.39 41.82 -2.69
C ASP A 257 -7.28 41.07 -1.93
N LYS A 258 -7.48 40.74 -0.65
CA LYS A 258 -6.50 39.99 0.13
C LYS A 258 -6.35 38.54 -0.31
N LEU A 259 -7.45 37.92 -0.76
CA LEU A 259 -7.41 36.55 -1.27
C LEU A 259 -6.73 36.52 -2.63
N ASP A 260 -7.03 37.50 -3.49
CA ASP A 260 -6.40 37.66 -4.80
C ASP A 260 -4.90 37.97 -4.64
N ASP A 261 -4.50 38.87 -3.74
CA ASP A 261 -3.09 39.14 -3.40
C ASP A 261 -2.35 37.87 -2.92
N ALA A 262 -3.02 37.03 -2.12
CA ALA A 262 -2.46 35.76 -1.65
C ALA A 262 -2.37 34.71 -2.75
N MET A 263 -3.31 34.72 -3.71
CA MET A 263 -3.25 33.87 -4.89
C MET A 263 -2.09 34.27 -5.79
N ASP A 264 -1.97 35.56 -6.10
CA ASP A 264 -0.89 36.10 -6.94
C ASP A 264 0.50 35.80 -6.36
N ALA A 265 0.67 35.90 -5.05
CA ALA A 265 1.92 35.54 -4.38
C ALA A 265 2.27 34.05 -4.52
N ILE A 266 1.28 33.15 -4.35
CA ILE A 266 1.51 31.72 -4.54
C ILE A 266 1.84 31.41 -6.01
N ASP A 267 1.12 32.01 -6.96
CA ASP A 267 1.37 31.79 -8.38
C ASP A 267 2.78 32.27 -8.78
N GLU A 268 3.23 33.44 -8.29
CA GLU A 268 4.58 33.96 -8.53
C GLU A 268 5.67 33.04 -7.97
N ASP A 269 5.50 32.54 -6.74
CA ASP A 269 6.48 31.64 -6.12
C ASP A 269 6.48 30.24 -6.76
N MET A 270 5.33 29.74 -7.20
CA MET A 270 5.24 28.49 -7.97
C MET A 270 5.97 28.59 -9.32
N ASP A 271 5.80 29.70 -10.04
CA ASP A 271 6.50 29.97 -11.30
C ASP A 271 8.02 30.12 -11.09
N ALA A 272 8.42 30.77 -9.99
CA ALA A 272 9.82 30.89 -9.61
C ALA A 272 10.45 29.52 -9.30
N LEU A 273 9.75 28.69 -8.53
CA LEU A 273 10.16 27.33 -8.18
C LEU A 273 10.31 26.45 -9.43
N ASP A 274 9.32 26.47 -10.34
CA ASP A 274 9.37 25.71 -11.59
C ASP A 274 10.60 26.08 -12.44
N LYS A 275 10.93 27.37 -12.48
CA LYS A 275 12.08 27.86 -13.22
C LYS A 275 13.41 27.42 -12.60
N VAL A 276 13.58 27.52 -11.29
CA VAL A 276 14.84 27.07 -10.65
C VAL A 276 15.01 25.57 -10.74
N ILE A 277 13.92 24.79 -10.72
CA ILE A 277 13.94 23.34 -10.97
C ILE A 277 14.39 23.05 -12.41
N GLU A 278 13.88 23.77 -13.41
CA GLU A 278 14.31 23.61 -14.80
C GLU A 278 15.80 23.94 -14.99
N ASP A 279 16.26 25.06 -14.41
CA ASP A 279 17.67 25.45 -14.41
C ASP A 279 18.55 24.38 -13.73
N TYR A 280 18.12 23.83 -12.60
CA TYR A 280 18.88 22.78 -11.90
C TYR A 280 18.92 21.47 -12.70
N LYS A 281 17.83 21.08 -13.35
CA LYS A 281 17.84 19.91 -14.26
C LYS A 281 18.78 20.08 -15.45
N GLU A 282 18.95 21.29 -15.96
CA GLU A 282 19.96 21.56 -16.98
C GLU A 282 21.39 21.35 -16.44
N ILE A 283 21.65 21.78 -15.19
CA ILE A 283 22.94 21.54 -14.50
C ILE A 283 23.17 20.03 -14.34
N LEU A 284 22.19 19.28 -13.82
CA LEU A 284 22.26 17.81 -13.69
C LEU A 284 22.58 17.10 -15.00
N GLY A 285 22.11 17.65 -16.13
CA GLY A 285 22.34 17.12 -17.47
C GLY A 285 23.69 17.51 -18.11
N ASP A 286 24.45 18.46 -17.57
CA ASP A 286 25.72 18.92 -18.16
C ASP A 286 26.95 18.22 -17.55
N ARG A 287 27.67 17.44 -18.37
CA ARG A 287 28.96 16.80 -17.97
C ARG A 287 30.02 17.77 -17.49
N LYS A 288 29.90 19.06 -17.80
CA LYS A 288 30.88 20.08 -17.40
C LYS A 288 30.60 20.68 -16.03
N SER A 289 29.39 20.52 -15.52
CA SER A 289 29.03 21.00 -14.19
C SER A 289 29.82 20.22 -13.14
N ASP A 290 30.38 20.98 -12.20
CA ASP A 290 31.10 20.45 -11.04
C ASP A 290 30.20 20.50 -9.80
N GLU A 291 30.73 19.97 -8.71
CA GLU A 291 30.07 19.91 -7.40
C GLU A 291 29.57 21.29 -6.92
N ASP A 292 30.34 22.35 -7.17
CA ASP A 292 29.98 23.72 -6.82
C ASP A 292 28.78 24.24 -7.63
N ASP A 293 28.61 23.77 -8.87
CA ASP A 293 27.44 24.10 -9.70
C ASP A 293 26.18 23.36 -9.23
N TYR A 294 26.30 22.10 -8.83
CA TYR A 294 25.17 21.33 -8.28
C TYR A 294 24.70 21.89 -6.94
N SER A 295 25.61 22.11 -6.00
CA SER A 295 25.28 22.69 -4.69
C SER A 295 24.62 24.08 -4.83
N ARG A 296 25.08 24.91 -5.76
CA ARG A 296 24.45 26.21 -6.03
C ARG A 296 23.06 26.07 -6.68
N GLY A 297 22.84 25.02 -7.45
CA GLY A 297 21.54 24.70 -8.04
C GLY A 297 20.54 24.27 -6.97
N GLU A 298 20.97 23.36 -6.09
CA GLU A 298 20.25 22.90 -4.90
C GLU A 298 19.86 24.06 -3.99
N ASP A 299 20.82 24.90 -3.58
CA ASP A 299 20.57 26.08 -2.73
C ASP A 299 19.43 26.97 -3.29
N LYS A 300 19.35 27.13 -4.62
CA LYS A 300 18.30 27.94 -5.25
C LYS A 300 16.93 27.27 -5.26
N VAL A 301 16.90 25.94 -5.37
CA VAL A 301 15.64 25.19 -5.29
C VAL A 301 15.11 25.25 -3.86
N GLU A 302 15.99 25.08 -2.87
CA GLU A 302 15.64 25.23 -1.45
C GLU A 302 15.14 26.65 -1.14
N ASP A 303 15.87 27.69 -1.56
CA ASP A 303 15.46 29.09 -1.36
C ASP A 303 14.05 29.37 -1.95
N ALA A 304 13.79 28.89 -3.18
CA ALA A 304 12.48 29.09 -3.83
C ALA A 304 11.36 28.26 -3.19
N GLN A 305 11.69 27.07 -2.66
CA GLN A 305 10.75 26.25 -1.92
C GLN A 305 10.36 26.93 -0.60
N ASP A 306 11.33 27.48 0.13
CA ASP A 306 11.09 28.24 1.37
C ASP A 306 10.19 29.45 1.13
N ASP A 307 10.42 30.20 0.04
CA ASP A 307 9.56 31.33 -0.36
C ASP A 307 8.10 30.87 -0.61
N LEU A 308 7.91 29.76 -1.33
CA LEU A 308 6.58 29.20 -1.60
C LEU A 308 5.90 28.70 -0.31
N GLU A 309 6.62 28.03 0.59
CA GLU A 309 6.10 27.60 1.90
C GLU A 309 5.63 28.79 2.76
N ASP A 310 6.38 29.90 2.70
CA ASP A 310 6.05 31.16 3.35
C ASP A 310 4.75 31.76 2.78
N SER A 311 4.58 31.76 1.46
CA SER A 311 3.36 32.23 0.78
C SER A 311 2.15 31.33 1.06
N ILE A 312 2.32 30.00 1.08
CA ILE A 312 1.30 29.05 1.53
C ILE A 312 0.86 29.36 2.97
N SER A 313 1.81 29.63 3.87
CA SER A 313 1.53 29.94 5.27
C SER A 313 0.76 31.25 5.44
N LYS A 314 1.11 32.28 4.66
CA LYS A 314 0.38 33.56 4.61
C LYS A 314 -1.04 33.37 4.06
N ALA A 315 -1.21 32.63 2.98
CA ALA A 315 -2.51 32.33 2.40
C ALA A 315 -3.45 31.58 3.36
N GLN A 316 -2.95 30.58 4.07
CA GLN A 316 -3.73 29.88 5.11
C GLN A 316 -4.14 30.82 6.25
N SER A 317 -3.28 31.77 6.62
CA SER A 317 -3.62 32.80 7.61
C SER A 317 -4.78 33.69 7.13
N GLU A 318 -4.78 34.10 5.85
CA GLU A 318 -5.88 34.87 5.26
C GLU A 318 -7.18 34.06 5.18
N LEU A 319 -7.11 32.79 4.74
CA LEU A 319 -8.27 31.87 4.71
C LEU A 319 -8.94 31.72 6.09
N ASN A 320 -8.13 31.65 7.16
CA ASN A 320 -8.62 31.52 8.54
C ASN A 320 -9.27 32.79 9.09
N LYS A 321 -9.00 33.96 8.49
CA LYS A 321 -9.59 35.25 8.90
C LYS A 321 -10.96 35.50 8.26
N ILE A 322 -11.35 34.72 7.24
CA ILE A 322 -12.62 34.92 6.54
C ILE A 322 -13.79 34.58 7.49
N PRO A 323 -14.70 35.53 7.77
CA PRO A 323 -15.88 35.27 8.59
C PRO A 323 -16.88 34.36 7.86
N ASN A 324 -17.84 33.80 8.61
CA ASN A 324 -18.93 33.01 8.01
C ASN A 324 -19.88 33.94 7.22
N VAL A 325 -19.73 33.99 5.90
CA VAL A 325 -20.45 34.90 4.99
C VAL A 325 -21.28 34.13 3.96
N LYS A 326 -22.33 34.76 3.41
CA LYS A 326 -23.13 34.23 2.29
C LYS A 326 -22.69 34.73 0.92
N ASP A 327 -21.78 35.72 0.88
CA ASP A 327 -21.43 36.36 -0.39
C ASP A 327 -20.71 35.37 -1.31
N ASN A 328 -21.29 35.13 -2.48
CA ASN A 328 -20.79 34.12 -3.42
C ASN A 328 -19.42 34.49 -3.99
N LYS A 329 -19.06 35.78 -4.09
CA LYS A 329 -17.76 36.18 -4.62
C LYS A 329 -16.65 35.87 -3.61
N VAL A 330 -16.88 36.17 -2.33
CA VAL A 330 -15.94 35.81 -1.25
C VAL A 330 -15.76 34.29 -1.18
N LEU A 331 -16.86 33.53 -1.30
CA LEU A 331 -16.80 32.06 -1.29
C LEU A 331 -16.06 31.49 -2.52
N ASP A 332 -16.22 32.10 -3.71
CA ASP A 332 -15.52 31.72 -4.93
C ASP A 332 -14.00 31.99 -4.82
N SER A 333 -13.60 33.20 -4.43
CA SER A 333 -12.17 33.53 -4.21
C SER A 333 -11.55 32.66 -3.12
N LYS A 334 -12.29 32.38 -2.03
CA LYS A 334 -11.84 31.44 -0.98
C LYS A 334 -11.57 30.05 -1.55
N SER A 335 -12.49 29.50 -2.34
CA SER A 335 -12.35 28.16 -2.92
C SER A 335 -11.17 28.08 -3.89
N LYS A 336 -10.94 29.13 -4.70
CA LYS A 336 -9.78 29.21 -5.58
C LYS A 336 -8.47 29.19 -4.80
N LEU A 337 -8.35 30.01 -3.75
CA LEU A 337 -7.15 30.04 -2.92
C LEU A 337 -6.93 28.71 -2.19
N GLU A 338 -7.99 28.05 -1.68
CA GLU A 338 -7.88 26.71 -1.07
C GLU A 338 -7.33 25.67 -2.06
N LYS A 339 -7.82 25.69 -3.31
CA LYS A 339 -7.32 24.83 -4.38
C LYS A 339 -5.86 25.13 -4.72
N LEU A 340 -5.51 26.41 -4.85
CA LEU A 340 -4.15 26.83 -5.18
C LEU A 340 -3.16 26.46 -4.08
N VAL A 341 -3.52 26.64 -2.81
CA VAL A 341 -2.73 26.19 -1.65
C VAL A 341 -2.47 24.67 -1.70
N LYS A 342 -3.44 23.87 -2.15
CA LYS A 342 -3.25 22.43 -2.31
C LYS A 342 -2.22 22.13 -3.40
N GLN A 343 -2.34 22.77 -4.56
CA GLN A 343 -1.40 22.61 -5.69
C GLN A 343 0.02 23.06 -5.31
N ALA A 344 0.15 24.17 -4.59
CA ALA A 344 1.41 24.69 -4.10
C ALA A 344 2.10 23.71 -3.14
N LYS A 345 1.35 23.07 -2.23
CA LYS A 345 1.89 22.02 -1.34
C LYS A 345 2.39 20.79 -2.08
N GLU A 346 1.67 20.37 -3.12
CA GLU A 346 2.09 19.26 -3.98
C GLU A 346 3.41 19.62 -4.68
N LYS A 347 3.53 20.84 -5.23
CA LYS A 347 4.79 21.32 -5.84
C LYS A 347 5.96 21.40 -4.87
N VAL A 348 5.74 21.85 -3.63
CA VAL A 348 6.78 21.85 -2.58
C VAL A 348 7.32 20.44 -2.36
N GLU A 349 6.44 19.44 -2.33
CA GLU A 349 6.86 18.04 -2.14
C GLU A 349 7.57 17.49 -3.38
N ASP A 350 7.10 17.81 -4.58
CA ASP A 350 7.76 17.45 -5.82
C ASP A 350 9.18 18.05 -5.90
N ALA A 351 9.36 19.29 -5.45
CA ALA A 351 10.65 19.99 -5.45
C ALA A 351 11.68 19.30 -4.54
N LYS A 352 11.28 18.82 -3.35
CA LYS A 352 12.16 18.06 -2.46
C LYS A 352 12.72 16.80 -3.12
N ASN A 353 11.93 16.16 -3.98
CA ASN A 353 12.35 14.95 -4.70
C ASN A 353 13.28 15.24 -5.89
N VAL A 354 13.46 16.51 -6.26
CA VAL A 354 14.43 16.92 -7.30
C VAL A 354 15.83 17.07 -6.71
N ILE A 355 15.94 17.46 -5.43
CA ILE A 355 17.21 17.63 -4.74
C ILE A 355 17.84 16.26 -4.50
N VAL A 356 19.07 16.09 -4.96
CA VAL A 356 19.82 14.84 -4.82
C VAL A 356 21.20 15.16 -4.27
N ASP A 357 21.52 14.56 -3.11
CA ASP A 357 22.89 14.55 -2.62
C ASP A 357 23.73 13.64 -3.53
N ILE A 358 24.58 14.27 -4.34
CA ILE A 358 25.35 13.60 -5.38
C ILE A 358 26.45 12.74 -4.77
N GLU A 359 27.08 13.19 -3.68
CA GLU A 359 28.14 12.42 -3.02
C GLU A 359 27.54 11.16 -2.39
N ASP A 360 26.45 11.31 -1.64
CA ASP A 360 25.77 10.18 -1.00
C ASP A 360 25.24 9.19 -2.06
N LEU A 361 24.60 9.66 -3.13
CA LEU A 361 24.10 8.78 -4.19
C LEU A 361 25.23 8.06 -4.92
N LYS A 362 26.36 8.73 -5.16
CA LYS A 362 27.53 8.12 -5.79
C LYS A 362 28.10 7.00 -4.91
N ASP A 363 28.27 7.27 -3.63
CA ASP A 363 28.81 6.30 -2.68
C ASP A 363 27.85 5.11 -2.54
N ASP A 364 26.54 5.35 -2.45
CA ASP A 364 25.52 4.29 -2.44
C ASP A 364 25.61 3.39 -3.70
N LEU A 365 25.68 3.97 -4.89
CA LEU A 365 25.81 3.21 -6.14
C LEU A 365 27.08 2.32 -6.16
N ILE A 366 28.20 2.84 -5.65
CA ILE A 366 29.47 2.09 -5.59
C ILE A 366 29.36 0.96 -4.56
N ASP A 367 28.86 1.24 -3.36
CA ASP A 367 28.79 0.29 -2.26
C ASP A 367 27.84 -0.87 -2.62
N TYR A 368 26.62 -0.57 -3.08
CA TYR A 368 25.67 -1.62 -3.49
C TYR A 368 26.19 -2.43 -4.68
N LYS A 369 26.88 -1.79 -5.63
CA LYS A 369 27.51 -2.52 -6.75
C LYS A 369 28.55 -3.52 -6.23
N GLU A 370 29.41 -3.13 -5.28
CA GLU A 370 30.43 -4.01 -4.71
C GLU A 370 29.82 -5.20 -3.96
N ASP A 371 28.75 -4.95 -3.19
CA ASP A 371 28.03 -6.00 -2.46
C ASP A 371 27.28 -6.95 -3.39
N LEU A 372 26.62 -6.44 -4.44
CA LEU A 372 25.99 -7.26 -5.49
C LEU A 372 27.03 -8.13 -6.20
N ASP A 373 28.15 -7.53 -6.65
CA ASP A 373 29.24 -8.25 -7.30
C ASP A 373 29.87 -9.33 -6.39
N LYS A 374 29.79 -9.16 -5.07
CA LYS A 374 30.26 -10.16 -4.10
C LYS A 374 29.27 -11.31 -3.99
N LEU A 375 28.00 -11.03 -3.75
CA LEU A 375 26.96 -12.07 -3.59
C LEU A 375 26.76 -12.87 -4.88
N VAL A 376 26.85 -12.25 -6.05
CA VAL A 376 26.83 -12.99 -7.34
C VAL A 376 27.93 -14.05 -7.38
N LYS A 377 29.14 -13.76 -6.90
CA LYS A 377 30.23 -14.75 -6.87
C LYS A 377 30.01 -15.84 -5.81
N GLU A 378 29.34 -15.49 -4.71
CA GLU A 378 28.99 -16.46 -3.66
C GLU A 378 27.88 -17.39 -4.14
N ALA A 379 26.92 -16.87 -4.92
CA ALA A 379 25.85 -17.62 -5.58
C ALA A 379 26.42 -18.60 -6.61
N ASP A 380 27.26 -18.12 -7.54
CA ASP A 380 27.96 -18.97 -8.51
C ASP A 380 28.68 -20.14 -7.81
N ALA A 381 29.35 -19.85 -6.68
CA ALA A 381 30.09 -20.85 -5.93
C ALA A 381 29.20 -21.81 -5.12
N ALA A 382 28.00 -21.40 -4.73
CA ALA A 382 27.02 -22.26 -4.07
C ALA A 382 26.39 -23.22 -5.09
N ILE A 383 26.00 -22.70 -6.25
CA ILE A 383 25.50 -23.49 -7.40
C ILE A 383 26.55 -24.52 -7.84
N ASP A 384 27.81 -24.11 -8.05
CA ASP A 384 28.90 -25.00 -8.46
C ASP A 384 29.16 -26.18 -7.50
N LYS A 385 28.80 -26.03 -6.22
CA LYS A 385 28.95 -27.08 -5.21
C LYS A 385 27.72 -27.98 -5.07
N GLU A 386 26.59 -27.60 -5.68
CA GLU A 386 25.28 -28.23 -5.45
C GLU A 386 24.93 -28.26 -3.95
N ASP A 387 25.34 -27.22 -3.20
CA ASP A 387 25.13 -27.12 -1.75
C ASP A 387 23.88 -26.27 -1.48
N LYS A 388 22.79 -26.94 -1.10
CA LYS A 388 21.47 -26.31 -0.95
C LYS A 388 21.43 -25.25 0.16
N ASP A 389 22.05 -25.52 1.30
CA ASP A 389 22.10 -24.57 2.42
C ASP A 389 22.84 -23.28 2.01
N ASP A 390 24.01 -23.44 1.38
CA ASP A 390 24.78 -22.31 0.84
C ASP A 390 23.94 -21.54 -0.22
N MET A 391 23.15 -22.23 -1.04
CA MET A 391 22.30 -21.60 -2.06
C MET A 391 21.11 -20.81 -1.48
N GLU A 392 20.41 -21.36 -0.49
CA GLU A 392 19.29 -20.68 0.19
C GLU A 392 19.77 -19.43 0.94
N ASP A 393 20.87 -19.55 1.71
CA ASP A 393 21.46 -18.43 2.44
C ASP A 393 21.83 -17.28 1.49
N VAL A 394 22.45 -17.59 0.35
CA VAL A 394 22.81 -16.58 -0.64
C VAL A 394 21.58 -16.03 -1.37
N TYR A 395 20.58 -16.87 -1.67
CA TYR A 395 19.33 -16.43 -2.31
C TYR A 395 18.63 -15.36 -1.46
N ASP A 396 18.47 -15.60 -0.16
CA ASP A 396 17.81 -14.67 0.75
C ASP A 396 18.60 -13.35 0.90
N GLU A 397 19.92 -13.44 1.06
CA GLU A 397 20.78 -12.24 1.16
C GLU A 397 20.73 -11.42 -0.15
N LEU A 398 20.75 -12.09 -1.31
CA LEU A 398 20.77 -11.45 -2.62
C LEU A 398 19.41 -10.84 -2.99
N ASP A 399 18.29 -11.52 -2.71
CA ASP A 399 16.93 -11.00 -2.96
C ASP A 399 16.70 -9.70 -2.18
N GLU A 400 17.09 -9.66 -0.90
CA GLU A 400 16.97 -8.43 -0.10
C GLU A 400 17.89 -7.32 -0.60
N LEU A 401 19.15 -7.63 -0.91
CA LEU A 401 20.09 -6.64 -1.45
C LEU A 401 19.61 -6.05 -2.78
N ILE A 402 19.02 -6.86 -3.66
CA ILE A 402 18.44 -6.40 -4.93
C ILE A 402 17.30 -5.41 -4.70
N LYS A 403 16.45 -5.61 -3.67
CA LYS A 403 15.37 -4.67 -3.34
C LYS A 403 15.93 -3.32 -2.93
N GLU A 404 16.88 -3.31 -1.99
CA GLU A 404 17.51 -2.06 -1.53
C GLU A 404 18.26 -1.35 -2.68
N ALA A 405 19.00 -2.10 -3.48
CA ALA A 405 19.75 -1.59 -4.62
C ALA A 405 18.82 -0.93 -5.67
N LYS A 406 17.66 -1.53 -5.96
CA LYS A 406 16.65 -0.95 -6.86
C LYS A 406 16.15 0.41 -6.35
N GLU A 407 16.00 0.58 -5.04
CA GLU A 407 15.56 1.85 -4.46
C GLU A 407 16.60 2.94 -4.66
N VAL A 408 17.88 2.63 -4.46
CA VAL A 408 18.98 3.56 -4.76
C VAL A 408 18.98 3.94 -6.24
N PHE A 409 18.86 2.97 -7.14
CA PHE A 409 18.86 3.24 -8.58
C PHE A 409 17.67 4.09 -9.04
N SER A 410 16.50 3.92 -8.42
CA SER A 410 15.31 4.71 -8.75
C SER A 410 15.51 6.22 -8.47
N LYS A 411 16.34 6.58 -7.48
CA LYS A 411 16.70 7.98 -7.21
C LYS A 411 17.52 8.57 -8.36
N TYR A 412 18.46 7.78 -8.89
CA TYR A 412 19.22 8.15 -10.08
C TYR A 412 18.33 8.27 -11.32
N GLU A 413 17.43 7.32 -11.56
CA GLU A 413 16.53 7.34 -12.72
C GLU A 413 15.57 8.54 -12.70
N ALA A 414 15.13 8.96 -11.51
CA ALA A 414 14.27 10.13 -11.34
C ALA A 414 14.96 11.44 -11.75
N ASN A 415 16.26 11.56 -11.44
CA ASN A 415 17.07 12.74 -11.75
C ASN A 415 18.44 12.31 -12.30
N PRO A 416 18.55 11.90 -13.58
CA PRO A 416 19.80 11.38 -14.12
C PRO A 416 20.91 12.42 -14.07
N ILE A 417 21.97 12.11 -13.32
CA ILE A 417 23.07 13.03 -13.08
C ILE A 417 24.26 12.63 -13.94
N LYS A 418 24.66 13.53 -14.83
CA LYS A 418 25.60 13.21 -15.90
C LYS A 418 27.04 12.95 -15.40
N VAL A 419 27.39 13.42 -14.21
CA VAL A 419 28.73 13.25 -13.61
C VAL A 419 28.94 11.86 -12.99
N ILE A 420 27.86 11.17 -12.60
CA ILE A 420 27.89 9.81 -12.01
C ILE A 420 27.28 8.76 -12.93
N GLU A 421 27.04 9.10 -14.21
CA GLU A 421 26.46 8.19 -15.20
C GLU A 421 27.31 6.93 -15.40
N ASP A 422 28.64 7.06 -15.34
CA ASP A 422 29.53 5.91 -15.50
C ASP A 422 29.40 4.95 -14.29
N GLU A 423 29.28 5.46 -13.05
CA GLU A 423 29.00 4.66 -11.86
C GLU A 423 27.61 4.02 -11.89
N ALA A 424 26.59 4.75 -12.34
CA ALA A 424 25.23 4.23 -12.49
C ALA A 424 25.14 3.11 -13.53
N ASP A 425 25.79 3.27 -14.69
CA ASP A 425 25.89 2.24 -15.74
C ASP A 425 26.58 0.96 -15.22
N ASP A 426 27.63 1.12 -14.42
CA ASP A 426 28.35 -0.02 -13.84
C ASP A 426 27.54 -0.72 -12.76
N PHE A 427 26.81 0.04 -11.93
CA PHE A 427 25.85 -0.47 -10.96
C PHE A 427 24.71 -1.24 -11.63
N GLU A 428 24.08 -0.69 -12.68
CA GLU A 428 22.95 -1.33 -13.39
C GLU A 428 23.34 -2.70 -13.93
N ARG A 429 24.55 -2.81 -14.51
CA ARG A 429 25.08 -4.10 -14.98
C ARG A 429 25.28 -5.13 -13.86
N SER A 430 25.68 -4.70 -12.66
CA SER A 430 25.82 -5.60 -11.51
C SER A 430 24.45 -6.00 -10.97
N LEU A 431 23.49 -5.07 -10.95
CA LEU A 431 22.11 -5.32 -10.56
C LEU A 431 21.41 -6.31 -11.49
N ASP A 432 21.64 -6.23 -12.81
CA ASP A 432 21.06 -7.17 -13.76
C ASP A 432 21.66 -8.57 -13.63
N LYS A 433 22.99 -8.67 -13.48
CA LYS A 433 23.62 -9.98 -13.17
C LYS A 433 23.11 -10.60 -11.89
N ALA A 434 22.87 -9.77 -10.86
CA ALA A 434 22.32 -10.22 -9.60
C ALA A 434 20.90 -10.78 -9.76
N LYS A 435 20.05 -10.16 -10.59
CA LYS A 435 18.72 -10.72 -10.90
C LYS A 435 18.82 -12.02 -11.67
N ASP A 436 19.71 -12.09 -12.66
CA ASP A 436 19.90 -13.29 -13.49
C ASP A 436 20.35 -14.47 -12.62
N ILE A 437 21.34 -14.28 -11.73
CA ILE A 437 21.82 -15.36 -10.84
C ILE A 437 20.80 -15.73 -9.75
N LEU A 438 19.96 -14.79 -9.32
CA LEU A 438 18.87 -15.09 -8.37
C LEU A 438 17.81 -15.99 -9.02
N GLU A 439 17.50 -15.77 -10.31
CA GLU A 439 16.63 -16.66 -11.09
C GLU A 439 17.26 -18.05 -11.23
N GLU A 440 18.55 -18.13 -11.55
CA GLU A 440 19.30 -19.39 -11.62
C GLU A 440 19.31 -20.14 -10.26
N LEU A 441 19.56 -19.45 -9.14
CA LEU A 441 19.47 -20.03 -7.79
C LEU A 441 18.07 -20.61 -7.54
N SER A 442 17.02 -19.88 -7.87
CA SER A 442 15.65 -20.35 -7.69
C SER A 442 15.34 -21.59 -8.54
N GLU A 443 15.89 -21.67 -9.75
CA GLU A 443 15.74 -22.84 -10.62
C GLU A 443 16.47 -24.06 -10.05
N GLU A 444 17.73 -23.90 -9.62
CA GLU A 444 18.52 -25.00 -9.07
C GLU A 444 17.96 -25.51 -7.73
N LEU A 445 17.52 -24.62 -6.84
CA LEU A 445 16.80 -25.02 -5.62
C LEU A 445 15.53 -25.80 -5.93
N GLY A 446 14.78 -25.39 -6.97
CA GLY A 446 13.59 -26.11 -7.43
C GLY A 446 13.89 -27.48 -8.04
N ASN A 447 15.02 -27.62 -8.74
CA ASN A 447 15.47 -28.91 -9.29
C ASN A 447 15.84 -29.89 -8.16
N LEU A 448 16.60 -29.42 -7.17
CA LEU A 448 16.94 -30.21 -5.97
C LEU A 448 15.69 -30.71 -5.25
N GLU A 449 14.70 -29.85 -5.04
CA GLU A 449 13.41 -30.27 -4.46
C GLU A 449 12.72 -31.35 -5.29
N GLY A 450 12.80 -31.25 -6.63
CA GLY A 450 12.25 -32.25 -7.54
C GLY A 450 12.95 -33.61 -7.46
N ASP A 451 14.28 -33.60 -7.38
CA ASP A 451 15.09 -34.83 -7.27
C ASP A 451 14.81 -35.54 -5.93
N TYR A 452 14.77 -34.81 -4.80
CA TYR A 452 14.42 -35.39 -3.50
C TYR A 452 13.00 -35.97 -3.49
N LYS A 453 12.05 -35.34 -4.17
CA LYS A 453 10.70 -35.89 -4.31
C LYS A 453 10.70 -37.24 -5.01
N GLU A 454 11.44 -37.36 -6.13
CA GLU A 454 11.54 -38.62 -6.88
C GLU A 454 12.21 -39.71 -6.03
N ASP A 455 13.27 -39.37 -5.28
CA ASP A 455 13.95 -40.29 -4.36
C ASP A 455 13.04 -40.77 -3.23
N ILE A 456 12.20 -39.88 -2.66
CA ILE A 456 11.21 -40.23 -1.64
C ILE A 456 10.16 -41.20 -2.21
N GLU A 457 9.58 -40.87 -3.37
CA GLU A 457 8.57 -41.72 -4.02
C GLU A 457 9.13 -43.12 -4.34
N GLU A 458 10.37 -43.22 -4.85
CA GLU A 458 11.05 -44.50 -5.11
C GLU A 458 11.30 -45.27 -3.80
N MET A 459 11.73 -44.59 -2.74
CA MET A 459 12.00 -45.23 -1.44
C MET A 459 10.73 -45.81 -0.79
N ILE A 460 9.62 -45.07 -0.84
CA ILE A 460 8.32 -45.55 -0.34
C ILE A 460 7.89 -46.81 -1.10
N ASP A 461 7.95 -46.79 -2.44
CA ASP A 461 7.60 -47.95 -3.27
C ASP A 461 8.46 -49.18 -2.92
N ASP A 462 9.77 -49.00 -2.70
CA ASP A 462 10.70 -50.07 -2.35
C ASP A 462 10.43 -50.65 -0.94
N LEU A 463 10.08 -49.79 0.03
CA LEU A 463 9.65 -50.19 1.38
C LEU A 463 8.35 -51.00 1.32
N GLU A 464 7.33 -50.50 0.62
CA GLU A 464 6.03 -51.18 0.48
C GLU A 464 6.17 -52.55 -0.21
N GLU A 465 6.93 -52.63 -1.32
CA GLU A 465 7.20 -53.86 -2.05
C GLU A 465 7.93 -54.88 -1.15
N SER A 466 8.96 -54.45 -0.43
CA SER A 466 9.75 -55.32 0.44
C SER A 466 8.94 -55.80 1.65
N SER A 467 8.09 -54.95 2.24
CA SER A 467 7.16 -55.31 3.31
C SER A 467 6.14 -56.35 2.85
N ARG A 468 5.50 -56.14 1.69
CA ARG A 468 4.56 -57.10 1.10
C ARG A 468 5.19 -58.47 0.86
N LEU A 469 6.41 -58.50 0.33
CA LEU A 469 7.13 -59.75 0.06
C LEU A 469 7.51 -60.49 1.35
N LEU A 470 7.82 -59.76 2.43
CA LEU A 470 8.07 -60.35 3.73
C LEU A 470 6.82 -61.00 4.30
N ASP A 471 5.68 -60.31 4.26
CA ASP A 471 4.39 -60.85 4.70
C ASP A 471 4.00 -62.13 3.94
N GLU A 472 4.16 -62.14 2.62
CA GLU A 472 3.91 -63.32 1.79
C GLU A 472 4.80 -64.51 2.21
N ALA A 473 6.08 -64.26 2.50
CA ALA A 473 7.00 -65.29 2.98
C ALA A 473 6.63 -65.82 4.37
N VAL A 474 6.12 -64.94 5.26
CA VAL A 474 5.61 -65.30 6.60
C VAL A 474 4.38 -66.21 6.47
N ASP A 475 3.43 -65.85 5.61
CA ASP A 475 2.21 -66.63 5.35
C ASP A 475 2.51 -68.02 4.79
N ASP A 476 3.46 -68.11 3.85
CA ASP A 476 3.93 -69.37 3.26
C ASP A 476 4.83 -70.18 4.21
N LYS A 477 5.30 -69.55 5.30
CA LYS A 477 6.23 -70.13 6.30
C LYS A 477 7.57 -70.54 5.70
N ASP A 478 8.02 -69.83 4.67
CA ASP A 478 9.32 -70.06 4.05
C ASP A 478 10.43 -69.36 4.83
N LYS A 479 11.17 -70.14 5.61
CA LYS A 479 12.21 -69.61 6.50
C LYS A 479 13.39 -68.98 5.77
N GLU A 480 13.68 -69.41 4.55
CA GLU A 480 14.80 -68.88 3.77
C GLU A 480 14.41 -67.51 3.20
N ASP A 481 13.20 -67.40 2.67
CA ASP A 481 12.66 -66.15 2.13
C ASP A 481 12.41 -65.11 3.24
N ILE A 482 11.85 -65.51 4.39
CA ILE A 482 11.68 -64.61 5.56
C ILE A 482 13.02 -63.97 5.93
N ALA A 483 14.08 -64.78 6.10
CA ALA A 483 15.39 -64.26 6.50
C ALA A 483 16.01 -63.34 5.44
N TYR A 484 15.73 -63.59 4.15
CA TYR A 484 16.16 -62.73 3.06
C TYR A 484 15.44 -61.38 3.08
N PHE A 485 14.11 -61.38 3.14
CA PHE A 485 13.31 -60.17 3.11
C PHE A 485 13.43 -59.34 4.39
N GLN A 486 13.59 -59.95 5.57
CA GLN A 486 13.93 -59.22 6.80
C GLN A 486 15.21 -58.39 6.65
N LYS A 487 16.24 -58.98 6.04
CA LYS A 487 17.51 -58.28 5.83
C LYS A 487 17.41 -57.19 4.77
N ARG A 488 16.63 -57.41 3.71
CA ARG A 488 16.37 -56.39 2.69
C ARG A 488 15.60 -55.22 3.28
N LEU A 489 14.52 -55.50 4.01
CA LEU A 489 13.65 -54.48 4.59
C LEU A 489 14.38 -53.62 5.62
N GLN A 490 15.16 -54.22 6.52
CA GLN A 490 16.00 -53.44 7.45
C GLN A 490 16.97 -52.50 6.72
N LYS A 491 17.60 -52.97 5.64
CA LYS A 491 18.50 -52.12 4.86
C LYS A 491 17.77 -50.94 4.22
N LEU A 492 16.55 -51.15 3.73
CA LEU A 492 15.74 -50.08 3.14
C LEU A 492 15.27 -49.09 4.21
N ILE A 493 14.88 -49.57 5.40
CA ILE A 493 14.54 -48.70 6.54
C ILE A 493 15.74 -47.80 6.89
N ASP A 494 16.94 -48.39 7.05
CA ASP A 494 18.15 -47.61 7.34
C ASP A 494 18.43 -46.55 6.24
N GLU A 495 18.23 -46.89 4.96
CA GLU A 495 18.42 -45.98 3.82
C GLU A 495 17.32 -44.89 3.75
N ALA A 496 16.11 -45.21 4.17
CA ALA A 496 14.98 -44.28 4.22
C ALA A 496 15.09 -43.28 5.38
N GLU A 497 15.58 -43.71 6.55
CA GLU A 497 15.88 -42.82 7.69
C GLU A 497 16.97 -41.80 7.32
N ASP A 498 18.04 -42.25 6.65
CA ASP A 498 19.10 -41.35 6.16
C ASP A 498 18.53 -40.32 5.17
N LEU A 499 17.66 -40.74 4.23
CA LEU A 499 16.99 -39.84 3.28
C LEU A 499 16.03 -38.87 3.99
N TYR A 500 15.27 -39.34 4.98
CA TYR A 500 14.37 -38.50 5.77
C TYR A 500 15.15 -37.39 6.47
N ASP A 501 16.26 -37.71 7.14
CA ASP A 501 17.10 -36.73 7.82
C ASP A 501 17.66 -35.69 6.82
N ASP A 502 18.17 -36.15 5.67
CA ASP A 502 18.69 -35.27 4.61
C ASP A 502 17.62 -34.30 4.07
N VAL A 503 16.36 -34.72 3.96
CA VAL A 503 15.25 -33.89 3.46
C VAL A 503 14.63 -33.00 4.56
N ASP A 504 14.50 -33.49 5.80
CA ASP A 504 13.98 -32.70 6.93
C ASP A 504 14.87 -31.49 7.24
N ASP A 505 16.20 -31.67 7.13
CA ASP A 505 17.17 -30.59 7.29
C ASP A 505 16.93 -29.43 6.30
N LEU A 506 16.38 -29.73 5.12
CA LEU A 506 16.05 -28.75 4.07
C LEU A 506 14.89 -27.82 4.44
N LYS A 507 14.01 -28.20 5.38
CA LYS A 507 12.82 -27.42 5.79
C LYS A 507 11.96 -26.91 4.62
N SER A 508 11.89 -27.65 3.52
CA SER A 508 11.09 -27.23 2.36
C SER A 508 9.61 -27.46 2.62
N GLU A 509 8.83 -26.37 2.61
CA GLU A 509 7.36 -26.46 2.71
C GLU A 509 6.75 -27.27 1.54
N LYS A 510 7.43 -27.42 0.41
CA LYS A 510 6.92 -28.18 -0.73
C LYS A 510 7.05 -29.69 -0.57
N LEU A 511 7.99 -30.15 0.27
CA LEU A 511 8.25 -31.56 0.54
C LEU A 511 7.64 -32.04 1.86
N GLU A 512 6.96 -31.17 2.62
CA GLU A 512 6.39 -31.51 3.93
C GLU A 512 5.42 -32.71 3.84
N ASP A 513 4.51 -32.71 2.86
CA ASP A 513 3.58 -33.82 2.64
C ASP A 513 4.32 -35.12 2.23
N ASP A 514 5.36 -35.01 1.37
CA ASP A 514 6.14 -36.17 0.90
C ASP A 514 6.99 -36.77 2.04
N LEU A 515 7.53 -35.94 2.93
CA LEU A 515 8.24 -36.32 4.16
C LEU A 515 7.30 -37.04 5.15
N GLU A 516 6.09 -36.54 5.37
CA GLU A 516 5.09 -37.21 6.21
C GLU A 516 4.73 -38.60 5.66
N ASP A 517 4.61 -38.73 4.33
CA ASP A 517 4.36 -40.02 3.68
C ASP A 517 5.55 -40.99 3.82
N LEU A 518 6.79 -40.49 3.73
CA LEU A 518 8.00 -41.30 3.96
C LEU A 518 8.12 -41.77 5.41
N GLU A 519 7.92 -40.87 6.39
CA GLU A 519 7.94 -41.21 7.82
C GLU A 519 6.97 -42.35 8.11
N LYS A 520 5.76 -42.24 7.57
CA LYS A 520 4.73 -43.27 7.74
C LYS A 520 5.10 -44.59 7.06
N ALA A 521 5.69 -44.56 5.86
CA ALA A 521 6.13 -45.78 5.18
C ALA A 521 7.25 -46.49 5.97
N ILE A 522 8.14 -45.72 6.60
CA ILE A 522 9.15 -46.24 7.53
C ILE A 522 8.47 -46.91 8.73
N GLU A 523 7.54 -46.23 9.41
CA GLU A 523 6.80 -46.78 10.56
C GLU A 523 6.08 -48.10 10.21
N ASP A 524 5.38 -48.14 9.07
CA ASP A 524 4.66 -49.33 8.60
C ASP A 524 5.64 -50.48 8.29
N ALA A 525 6.79 -50.19 7.68
CA ALA A 525 7.84 -51.17 7.38
C ALA A 525 8.51 -51.74 8.64
N GLU A 526 8.74 -50.89 9.65
CA GLU A 526 9.25 -51.32 10.96
C GLU A 526 8.27 -52.28 11.66
N GLU A 527 6.96 -51.99 11.61
CA GLU A 527 5.91 -52.86 12.17
C GLU A 527 5.93 -54.24 11.50
N VAL A 528 5.94 -54.30 10.16
CA VAL A 528 6.02 -55.56 9.40
C VAL A 528 7.30 -56.34 9.74
N LEU A 529 8.43 -55.64 9.84
CA LEU A 529 9.70 -56.26 10.19
C LEU A 529 9.67 -56.87 11.60
N ASP A 530 9.06 -56.20 12.57
CA ASP A 530 8.95 -56.68 13.94
C ASP A 530 7.97 -57.86 14.07
N ASP A 531 6.83 -57.81 13.40
CA ASP A 531 5.83 -58.89 13.41
C ASP A 531 6.34 -60.19 12.77
N SER A 532 7.30 -60.08 11.83
CA SER A 532 7.91 -61.22 11.16
C SER A 532 8.91 -62.03 12.01
N LYS A 533 9.38 -61.50 13.15
CA LYS A 533 10.43 -62.10 14.01
C LYS A 533 9.87 -63.15 14.98
#